data_AF-A0A1J8QCU4-F1
#
_entry.id   AF-A0A1J8QCU4-F1
#
_cell.length_a   1.000
_cell.length_b   1.000
_cell.length_c   1.000
_cell.angle_alpha   90.00
_cell.angle_beta   90.00
_cell.angle_gamma   90.00
#
_symmetry.space_group_name_H-M   'P 1'
#
loop_
_entity.id
_entity.type
_entity.pdbx_description
1 polymer ?
#
loop_
_entity_poly.entity_id
_entity_poly.type
_entity_poly.pdbx_seq_one_letter_code
_entity_poly.pdbx_strand_id
1 'polypeptide(L)'
;MKKKWLPRYAYRILNRDGQEIEPLWQYPASGPALFDLADTLMLHYWGEQPREAYVELKCKGRRIPVTWTEDEVSRIESLFLEDLEWDGFIVNIARLSLLDKPTDEPFMWRLDVSEPDLDDDDDDNDDELIEEEPSGPKQTPTRYRRVRSDASIFSTLRSIEKVFGLPEGCVLITYRNRRRARSDSNIGAIRKHWDDT
;
A
#
# COMPACT_ATOMS: atom_id res chain seq x y z
N MET A 1 1.45 19.15 14.01
CA MET A 1 2.82 18.60 14.22
C MET A 1 2.94 17.32 13.40
N LYS A 2 4.01 17.10 12.65
CA LYS A 2 4.20 15.87 11.84
C LYS A 2 4.71 14.74 12.74
N LYS A 3 4.14 13.54 12.66
CA LYS A 3 4.65 12.36 13.36
C LYS A 3 5.80 11.78 12.55
N LYS A 4 7.00 11.71 13.12
CA LYS A 4 8.15 11.12 12.41
C LYS A 4 7.86 9.66 12.08
N TRP A 5 8.05 9.29 10.81
CA TRP A 5 7.89 7.91 10.31
C TRP A 5 8.81 6.94 11.04
N LEU A 6 10.11 7.22 10.95
CA LEU A 6 11.18 6.45 11.57
C LEU A 6 11.88 7.33 12.62
N PRO A 7 11.29 7.51 13.82
CA PRO A 7 11.71 8.55 14.77
C PRO A 7 13.15 8.39 15.28
N ARG A 8 13.68 7.16 15.25
CA ARG A 8 15.06 6.81 15.65
C ARG A 8 16.09 7.01 14.52
N TYR A 9 15.64 7.39 13.32
CA TYR A 9 16.49 7.43 12.14
C TYR A 9 16.36 8.77 11.40
N ALA A 10 17.42 9.14 10.69
CA ALA A 10 17.33 10.04 9.55
C ALA A 10 17.08 9.18 8.31
N TYR A 11 16.24 9.66 7.40
CA TYR A 11 15.94 8.96 6.17
C TYR A 11 15.89 9.93 5.00
N ARG A 12 16.22 9.43 3.82
CA ARG A 12 16.04 10.12 2.52
C ARG A 12 15.46 9.12 1.54
N ILE A 13 14.64 9.62 0.63
CA ILE A 13 14.04 8.83 -0.44
C ILE A 13 14.54 9.44 -1.74
N LEU A 14 15.13 8.63 -2.61
CA LEU A 14 15.73 9.09 -3.86
C LEU A 14 15.07 8.39 -5.04
N ASN A 15 15.04 9.06 -6.20
CA ASN A 15 14.68 8.44 -7.46
C ASN A 15 15.89 7.69 -8.06
N ARG A 16 15.68 7.06 -9.22
CA ARG A 16 16.72 6.36 -9.99
C ARG A 16 17.94 7.22 -10.36
N ASP A 17 17.74 8.53 -10.52
CA ASP A 17 18.81 9.48 -10.85
C ASP A 17 19.57 9.97 -9.59
N GLY A 18 19.21 9.47 -8.40
CA GLY A 18 19.78 9.87 -7.12
C GLY A 18 19.28 11.21 -6.58
N GLN A 19 18.22 11.78 -7.19
CA GLN A 19 17.59 13.00 -6.72
C GLN A 19 16.60 12.71 -5.59
N GLU A 20 16.59 13.57 -4.58
CA GLU A 20 15.70 13.40 -3.44
C GLU A 20 14.23 13.68 -3.80
N ILE A 21 13.35 12.77 -3.39
CA ILE A 21 11.91 12.85 -3.54
C ILE A 21 11.34 13.51 -2.29
N GLU A 22 10.54 14.57 -2.48
CA GLU A 22 9.91 15.26 -1.37
C GLU A 22 8.88 14.37 -0.66
N PRO A 23 8.98 14.18 0.67
CA PRO A 23 8.02 13.41 1.45
C PRO A 23 6.61 14.02 1.41
N LEU A 24 5.62 13.25 0.98
CA LEU A 24 4.22 13.57 1.16
C LEU A 24 3.72 13.13 2.54
N TRP A 25 2.73 13.86 3.05
CA TRP A 25 2.19 13.69 4.40
C TRP A 25 0.68 13.69 4.34
N GLN A 26 0.06 12.65 4.88
CA GLN A 26 -1.39 12.61 5.06
C GLN A 26 -1.79 13.37 6.33
N TYR A 27 -2.85 14.16 6.24
CA TYR A 27 -3.40 14.94 7.35
C TYR A 27 -4.71 14.31 7.84
N PRO A 28 -4.68 13.44 8.87
CA PRO A 28 -5.89 12.86 9.42
C PRO A 28 -6.73 13.93 10.13
N ALA A 29 -8.06 13.80 10.09
CA ALA A 29 -9.00 14.76 10.66
C ALA A 29 -8.77 15.07 12.15
N SER A 30 -8.28 14.09 12.90
CA SER A 30 -7.97 14.23 14.32
C SER A 30 -6.59 13.61 14.62
N GLY A 31 -5.51 14.27 14.20
CA GLY A 31 -4.18 13.76 14.54
C GLY A 31 -3.01 14.51 13.94
N PRO A 32 -1.77 14.12 14.31
CA PRO A 32 -0.57 14.60 13.64
C PRO A 32 -0.51 14.06 12.21
N ALA A 33 0.05 14.84 11.29
CA ALA A 33 0.26 14.38 9.93
C ALA A 33 1.18 13.16 9.93
N LEU A 34 0.78 12.11 9.21
CA LEU A 34 1.49 10.85 9.10
C LEU A 34 2.26 10.83 7.79
N PHE A 35 3.48 10.31 7.83
CA PHE A 35 4.23 10.07 6.61
C PHE A 35 3.56 8.95 5.83
N ASP A 36 3.55 9.08 4.52
CA ASP A 36 2.94 8.13 3.60
C ASP A 36 3.92 7.88 2.44
N LEU A 37 4.48 6.67 2.42
CA LEU A 37 5.42 6.23 1.40
C LEU A 37 4.71 5.97 0.07
N ALA A 38 3.51 5.40 0.11
CA ALA A 38 2.71 5.12 -1.07
C ALA A 38 2.36 6.40 -1.83
N ASP A 39 1.83 7.43 -1.17
CA ASP A 39 1.58 8.72 -1.81
C ASP A 39 2.89 9.37 -2.28
N THR A 40 3.93 9.35 -1.44
CA THR A 40 5.26 9.92 -1.78
C THR A 40 5.81 9.32 -3.08
N LEU A 41 5.62 8.01 -3.28
CA LEU A 41 6.15 7.31 -4.44
C LEU A 41 5.15 7.23 -5.60
N MET A 42 3.84 7.23 -5.40
CA MET A 42 2.92 6.81 -6.47
C MET A 42 1.84 7.84 -6.84
N LEU A 43 1.52 8.83 -5.99
CA LEU A 43 0.38 9.73 -6.21
C LEU A 43 0.41 10.51 -7.56
N HIS A 44 1.59 10.73 -8.11
CA HIS A 44 1.79 11.43 -9.39
C HIS A 44 2.66 10.64 -10.38
N TYR A 45 2.82 9.34 -10.13
CA TYR A 45 3.58 8.47 -11.02
C TYR A 45 2.63 7.81 -12.02
N TRP A 46 2.79 8.14 -13.29
CA TRP A 46 1.98 7.60 -14.40
C TRP A 46 2.83 6.76 -15.36
N GLY A 47 3.94 6.20 -14.87
CA GLY A 47 4.84 5.39 -15.68
C GLY A 47 4.30 3.98 -15.87
N GLU A 48 4.46 3.43 -17.08
CA GLU A 48 4.11 2.03 -17.39
C GLU A 48 5.09 1.02 -16.77
N GLN A 49 6.24 1.48 -16.31
CA GLN A 49 7.26 0.65 -15.67
C GLN A 49 7.16 0.76 -14.14
N PRO A 50 7.61 -0.26 -13.38
CA PRO A 50 7.78 -0.13 -11.95
C PRO A 50 8.59 1.11 -11.60
N ARG A 51 8.12 1.89 -10.63
CA ARG A 51 8.86 3.02 -10.09
C ARG A 51 9.99 2.51 -9.23
N GLU A 52 11.20 2.71 -9.71
CA GLU A 52 12.43 2.46 -8.97
C GLU A 52 12.73 3.63 -8.01
N ALA A 53 12.88 3.33 -6.73
CA ALA A 53 13.20 4.29 -5.67
C ALA A 53 14.24 3.72 -4.71
N TYR A 54 14.96 4.61 -4.03
CA TYR A 54 15.99 4.24 -3.07
C TYR A 54 15.69 4.85 -1.71
N VAL A 55 15.84 4.06 -0.65
CA VAL A 55 15.66 4.54 0.73
C VAL A 55 17.00 4.48 1.45
N GLU A 56 17.49 5.63 1.89
CA GLU A 56 18.68 5.75 2.72
C GLU A 56 18.27 5.91 4.18
N LEU A 57 18.93 5.21 5.09
CA LEU A 57 18.66 5.29 6.52
C LEU A 57 19.94 5.42 7.34
N LYS A 58 20.00 6.47 8.16
CA LYS A 58 21.11 6.73 9.08
C LYS A 58 20.62 6.75 10.53
N CYS A 59 21.30 6.02 11.39
CA CYS A 59 20.99 5.99 12.82
C CYS A 59 21.17 7.38 13.46
N LYS A 60 20.21 7.81 14.29
CA LYS A 60 20.36 9.02 15.11
C LYS A 60 20.85 8.66 16.51
N GLY A 61 21.94 9.28 16.96
CA GLY A 61 22.42 9.18 18.34
C GLY A 61 23.05 7.84 18.73
N ARG A 62 23.27 6.92 17.78
CA ARG A 62 24.09 5.71 18.02
C ARG A 62 25.56 6.05 17.82
N ARG A 63 26.42 5.34 18.56
CA ARG A 63 27.87 5.38 18.34
C ARG A 63 28.18 4.70 17.00
N ILE A 64 28.89 5.42 16.14
CA ILE A 64 29.37 4.95 14.85
C ILE A 64 30.76 4.30 15.06
N PRO A 65 31.11 3.20 14.37
CA PRO A 65 30.33 2.48 13.36
C PRO A 65 29.14 1.70 13.94
N VAL A 66 28.03 1.70 13.22
CA VAL A 66 26.82 0.94 13.57
C VAL A 66 26.83 -0.41 12.86
N THR A 67 26.29 -1.42 13.53
CA THR A 67 26.05 -2.73 12.92
C THR A 67 24.55 -2.91 12.78
N TRP A 68 24.10 -3.13 11.54
CA TRP A 68 22.71 -3.40 11.21
C TRP A 68 22.43 -4.89 11.37
N THR A 69 21.34 -5.20 12.08
CA THR A 69 20.92 -6.59 12.34
C THR A 69 19.74 -6.96 11.47
N GLU A 70 19.58 -8.26 11.20
CA GLU A 70 18.44 -8.80 10.44
C GLU A 70 17.09 -8.37 11.03
N ASP A 71 16.95 -8.41 12.36
CA ASP A 71 15.71 -8.01 13.05
C ASP A 71 15.40 -6.52 12.89
N GLU A 72 16.42 -5.66 12.96
CA GLU A 72 16.25 -4.22 12.78
C GLU A 72 15.82 -3.89 11.35
N VAL A 73 16.50 -4.48 10.37
CA VAL A 73 16.27 -4.25 8.94
C VAL A 73 14.92 -4.83 8.51
N SER A 74 14.60 -6.06 8.90
CA SER A 74 13.32 -6.71 8.56
C SER A 74 12.11 -5.96 9.12
N ARG A 75 12.24 -5.37 10.32
CA ARG A 75 11.17 -4.55 10.91
C ARG A 75 10.91 -3.28 10.11
N ILE A 76 11.96 -2.69 9.52
CA ILE A 76 11.81 -1.50 8.66
C ILE A 76 11.19 -1.90 7.31
N GLU A 77 11.62 -3.02 6.73
CA GLU A 77 11.03 -3.55 5.51
C GLU A 77 9.54 -3.86 5.67
N SER A 78 9.16 -4.42 6.83
CA SER A 78 7.76 -4.64 7.17
C SER A 78 6.96 -3.34 7.16
N LEU A 79 7.53 -2.22 7.61
CA LEU A 79 6.87 -0.90 7.54
C LEU A 79 6.75 -0.37 6.11
N PHE A 80 7.68 -0.71 5.21
CA PHE A 80 7.56 -0.34 3.80
C PHE A 80 6.41 -1.11 3.14
N LEU A 81 6.33 -2.42 3.39
CA LEU A 81 5.27 -3.28 2.88
C LEU A 81 3.91 -2.92 3.48
N GLU A 82 3.85 -2.66 4.78
CA GLU A 82 2.63 -2.23 5.48
C GLU A 82 2.05 -0.90 4.96
N ASP A 83 2.85 -0.09 4.29
CA ASP A 83 2.38 1.15 3.68
C ASP A 83 2.03 0.92 2.21
N LEU A 84 2.98 0.41 1.42
CA LEU A 84 2.85 0.25 -0.03
C LEU A 84 1.90 -0.88 -0.44
N GLU A 85 2.03 -2.08 0.12
CA GLU A 85 1.13 -3.20 -0.23
C GLU A 85 -0.27 -2.97 0.35
N TRP A 86 -0.36 -2.28 1.48
CA TRP A 86 -1.65 -1.84 2.03
C TRP A 86 -2.33 -0.77 1.19
N ASP A 87 -1.63 -0.12 0.27
CA ASP A 87 -2.22 0.74 -0.76
C ASP A 87 -2.41 0.03 -2.11
N GLY A 88 -2.00 -1.24 -2.18
CA GLY A 88 -2.30 -2.15 -3.29
C GLY A 88 -1.18 -2.23 -4.33
N PHE A 89 -0.03 -1.61 -4.07
CA PHE A 89 1.13 -1.72 -4.95
C PHE A 89 1.84 -3.06 -4.77
N ILE A 90 2.41 -3.57 -5.86
CA ILE A 90 3.36 -4.68 -5.81
C ILE A 90 4.73 -4.08 -5.53
N VAL A 91 5.45 -4.63 -4.56
CA VAL A 91 6.74 -4.09 -4.12
C VAL A 91 7.80 -5.18 -4.14
N ASN A 92 8.91 -4.90 -4.82
CA ASN A 92 10.15 -5.66 -4.66
C ASN A 92 11.14 -4.86 -3.82
N ILE A 93 11.71 -5.48 -2.79
CA ILE A 93 12.68 -4.87 -1.90
C ILE A 93 14.03 -5.56 -2.08
N ALA A 94 15.06 -4.79 -2.44
CA ALA A 94 16.44 -5.26 -2.48
C ALA A 94 17.30 -4.46 -1.49
N ARG A 95 17.94 -5.16 -0.54
CA ARG A 95 18.95 -4.58 0.35
C ARG A 95 20.23 -4.31 -0.44
N LEU A 96 20.72 -3.08 -0.40
CA LEU A 96 21.99 -2.69 -1.04
C LEU A 96 23.15 -2.69 -0.04
N SER A 97 22.84 -2.55 1.25
CA SER A 97 23.82 -2.57 2.34
C SER A 97 23.95 -3.95 2.96
N LEU A 98 25.16 -4.25 3.46
CA LEU A 98 25.46 -5.52 4.13
C LEU A 98 25.07 -5.49 5.61
N LEU A 99 24.62 -6.62 6.11
CA LEU A 99 24.36 -6.85 7.54
C LEU A 99 25.64 -7.25 8.29
N ASP A 100 25.58 -7.15 9.62
CA ASP A 100 26.58 -7.67 10.56
C ASP A 100 28.01 -7.14 10.36
N LYS A 101 28.16 -6.10 9.56
CA LYS A 101 29.41 -5.36 9.36
C LYS A 101 29.29 -3.97 9.96
N PRO A 102 30.20 -3.57 10.87
CA PRO A 102 30.26 -2.20 11.35
C PRO A 102 30.49 -1.23 10.19
N THR A 103 29.63 -0.22 10.07
CA THR A 103 29.69 0.79 9.01
C THR A 103 29.27 2.16 9.53
N ASP A 104 29.79 3.22 8.91
CA ASP A 104 29.35 4.61 9.07
C ASP A 104 28.45 5.10 7.93
N GLU A 105 28.35 4.32 6.87
CA GLU A 105 27.46 4.52 5.73
C GLU A 105 25.99 4.27 6.11
N PRO A 106 25.04 4.95 5.44
CA PRO A 106 23.62 4.66 5.61
C PRO A 106 23.29 3.24 5.17
N PHE A 107 22.27 2.64 5.78
CA PHE A 107 21.66 1.43 5.24
C PHE A 107 20.76 1.80 4.08
N MET A 108 20.87 1.06 2.97
CA MET A 108 20.19 1.39 1.73
C MET A 108 19.34 0.22 1.23
N TRP A 109 18.18 0.58 0.71
CA TRP A 109 17.29 -0.31 -0.04
C TRP A 109 17.02 0.28 -1.43
N ARG A 110 16.84 -0.60 -2.41
CA ARG A 110 16.12 -0.32 -3.66
C ARG A 110 14.70 -0.90 -3.53
N LEU A 111 13.72 -0.09 -3.88
CA LEU A 111 12.33 -0.46 -3.98
C LEU A 111 11.92 -0.38 -5.44
N ASP A 112 11.36 -1.46 -5.98
CA ASP A 112 10.69 -1.45 -7.28
C ASP A 112 9.18 -1.55 -6.99
N VAL A 113 8.45 -0.45 -7.20
CA VAL A 113 7.02 -0.33 -6.86
C VAL A 113 6.21 -0.27 -8.13
N SER A 114 5.29 -1.20 -8.34
CA SER A 114 4.40 -1.19 -9.50
C SER A 114 2.94 -1.24 -9.09
N GLU A 115 2.08 -0.76 -9.99
CA GLU A 115 0.67 -1.09 -9.93
C GLU A 115 0.50 -2.60 -10.22
N PRO A 116 -0.54 -3.25 -9.67
CA PRO A 116 -0.85 -4.61 -10.05
C PRO A 116 -1.32 -4.64 -11.50
N ASP A 117 -0.83 -5.61 -12.28
CA ASP A 117 -1.30 -5.82 -13.65
C ASP A 117 -2.82 -6.10 -13.61
N LEU A 118 -3.61 -5.18 -14.18
CA LEU A 118 -5.07 -5.31 -14.22
C LEU A 118 -5.57 -6.05 -15.47
N ASP A 119 -4.67 -6.45 -16.36
CA ASP A 119 -4.97 -7.23 -17.56
C ASP A 119 -4.99 -8.72 -17.23
N ASP A 120 -6.06 -9.15 -16.54
CA ASP A 120 -6.57 -10.52 -16.68
C ASP A 120 -7.80 -10.41 -17.59
N ASP A 121 -7.71 -11.06 -18.75
CA ASP A 121 -8.75 -11.21 -19.76
C ASP A 121 -10.17 -11.38 -19.17
N ASP A 122 -11.03 -10.39 -19.39
CA ASP A 122 -12.48 -10.56 -19.59
C ASP A 122 -12.86 -9.61 -20.74
N ASP A 123 -12.33 -9.90 -21.93
CA ASP A 123 -12.92 -9.51 -23.20
C ASP A 123 -14.20 -10.32 -23.42
N ASP A 124 -15.24 -9.95 -22.69
CA ASP A 124 -16.63 -10.23 -23.02
C ASP A 124 -17.42 -8.95 -22.70
N ASN A 125 -17.10 -7.86 -23.41
CA ASN A 125 -18.04 -6.75 -23.56
C ASN A 125 -18.58 -6.78 -24.98
N ASP A 126 -19.56 -7.66 -25.16
CA ASP A 126 -20.58 -7.58 -26.19
C ASP A 126 -21.25 -6.20 -26.05
N ASP A 127 -20.83 -5.28 -26.93
CA ASP A 127 -21.38 -3.94 -27.06
C ASP A 127 -22.79 -4.05 -27.68
N GLU A 128 -23.79 -4.32 -26.85
CA GLU A 128 -25.18 -3.98 -27.17
C GLU A 128 -25.82 -3.07 -26.10
N LEU A 129 -26.02 -1.83 -26.54
CA LEU A 129 -26.62 -0.69 -25.88
C LEU A 129 -28.07 -0.90 -25.40
N ILE A 130 -28.29 -0.69 -24.09
CA ILE A 130 -29.38 0.08 -23.37
C ILE A 130 -30.84 -0.37 -23.65
N GLU A 131 -31.69 -0.69 -22.65
CA GLU A 131 -32.46 0.25 -21.80
C GLU A 131 -33.12 -0.45 -20.60
N GLU A 132 -32.85 0.04 -19.37
CA GLU A 132 -33.87 0.52 -18.41
C GLU A 132 -33.18 1.01 -17.12
N GLU A 133 -33.25 2.32 -16.85
CA GLU A 133 -32.71 2.94 -15.64
C GLU A 133 -33.62 2.72 -14.42
N PRO A 134 -33.07 2.37 -13.23
CA PRO A 134 -33.64 2.82 -11.97
C PRO A 134 -33.04 4.18 -11.60
N SER A 135 -33.91 5.18 -11.53
CA SER A 135 -33.61 6.56 -11.14
C SER A 135 -33.01 6.64 -9.73
N GLY A 136 -31.69 6.83 -9.68
CA GLY A 136 -30.96 7.24 -8.49
C GLY A 136 -29.68 7.93 -8.92
N PRO A 137 -29.17 8.93 -8.18
CA PRO A 137 -27.91 9.55 -8.54
C PRO A 137 -26.82 8.48 -8.53
N LYS A 138 -26.33 8.10 -9.73
CA LYS A 138 -25.15 7.26 -9.90
C LYS A 138 -24.00 8.02 -9.24
N GLN A 139 -23.72 7.70 -7.98
CA GLN A 139 -22.46 8.08 -7.36
C GLN A 139 -21.40 7.24 -8.04
N THR A 140 -20.89 7.72 -9.18
CA THR A 140 -19.71 7.16 -9.81
C THR A 140 -18.61 7.26 -8.75
N PRO A 141 -18.12 6.14 -8.19
CA PRO A 141 -17.16 6.20 -7.11
C PRO A 141 -15.93 6.93 -7.63
N THR A 142 -15.47 7.92 -6.86
CA THR A 142 -14.34 8.79 -7.26
C THR A 142 -13.03 8.01 -7.33
N ARG A 143 -12.97 6.82 -6.73
CA ARG A 143 -11.81 5.93 -6.67
C ARG A 143 -12.26 4.48 -6.75
N TYR A 144 -11.61 3.70 -7.59
CA TYR A 144 -11.76 2.25 -7.66
C TYR A 144 -10.52 1.59 -7.07
N ARG A 145 -10.70 0.51 -6.32
CA ARG A 145 -9.60 -0.27 -5.75
C ARG A 145 -9.89 -1.75 -5.90
N ARG A 146 -9.13 -2.45 -6.74
CA ARG A 146 -9.23 -3.91 -6.87
C ARG A 146 -8.43 -4.55 -5.73
N VAL A 147 -9.11 -5.34 -4.91
CA VAL A 147 -8.46 -6.07 -3.80
C VAL A 147 -7.91 -7.39 -4.33
N ARG A 148 -6.72 -7.82 -3.90
CA ARG A 148 -6.14 -9.12 -4.30
C ARG A 148 -7.04 -10.28 -3.86
N SER A 149 -7.05 -11.38 -4.62
CA SER A 149 -7.90 -12.56 -4.34
C SER A 149 -7.49 -13.29 -3.05
N ASP A 150 -6.22 -13.27 -2.68
CA ASP A 150 -5.69 -13.87 -1.46
C ASP A 150 -5.85 -12.99 -0.21
N ALA A 151 -6.20 -11.72 -0.38
CA ALA A 151 -6.40 -10.80 0.74
C ALA A 151 -7.54 -11.27 1.64
N SER A 152 -7.33 -11.18 2.96
CA SER A 152 -8.37 -11.50 3.93
C SER A 152 -9.49 -10.46 3.90
N ILE A 153 -10.71 -10.91 4.19
CA ILE A 153 -11.87 -10.03 4.34
C ILE A 153 -11.65 -9.08 5.52
N PHE A 154 -11.10 -9.58 6.63
CA PHE A 154 -10.81 -8.77 7.81
C PHE A 154 -9.90 -7.58 7.49
N SER A 155 -8.77 -7.82 6.82
CA SER A 155 -7.84 -6.75 6.43
C SER A 155 -8.50 -5.77 5.46
N THR A 156 -9.28 -6.27 4.50
CA THR A 156 -10.01 -5.44 3.53
C THR A 156 -11.02 -4.51 4.20
N LEU A 157 -11.82 -5.02 5.15
CA LEU A 157 -12.77 -4.21 5.91
C LEU A 157 -12.06 -3.10 6.68
N ARG A 158 -10.96 -3.42 7.36
CA ARG A 158 -10.13 -2.44 8.07
C ARG A 158 -9.59 -1.37 7.13
N SER A 159 -9.14 -1.76 5.94
CA SER A 159 -8.66 -0.82 4.93
C SER A 159 -9.76 0.14 4.49
N ILE A 160 -10.97 -0.36 4.21
CA ILE A 160 -12.12 0.48 3.85
C ILE A 160 -12.44 1.44 5.01
N GLU A 161 -12.52 0.96 6.25
CA GLU A 161 -12.80 1.79 7.42
C GLU A 161 -11.76 2.91 7.59
N LYS A 162 -10.48 2.58 7.43
CA LYS A 162 -9.39 3.55 7.53
C LYS A 162 -9.45 4.60 6.40
N VAL A 163 -9.66 4.17 5.15
CA VAL A 163 -9.71 5.07 3.98
C VAL A 163 -10.89 6.04 4.06
N PHE A 164 -12.05 5.57 4.51
CA PHE A 164 -13.25 6.39 4.60
C PHE A 164 -13.45 7.05 5.98
N GLY A 165 -12.53 6.85 6.93
CA GLY A 165 -12.62 7.41 8.29
C GLY A 165 -13.80 6.87 9.09
N LEU A 166 -14.21 5.63 8.85
CA LEU A 166 -15.34 4.99 9.51
C LEU A 166 -14.90 4.33 10.84
N PRO A 167 -15.79 4.22 11.84
CA PRO A 167 -15.51 3.48 13.07
C PRO A 167 -15.23 1.99 12.79
N GLU A 168 -14.45 1.37 13.67
CA GLU A 168 -14.10 -0.06 13.56
C GLU A 168 -15.37 -0.94 13.63
N GLY A 169 -15.53 -1.82 12.64
CA GLY A 169 -16.66 -2.74 12.50
C GLY A 169 -17.90 -2.17 11.83
N CYS A 170 -17.85 -0.94 11.29
CA CYS A 170 -18.97 -0.33 10.57
C CYS A 170 -19.12 -0.81 9.12
N VAL A 171 -18.09 -1.45 8.55
CA VAL A 171 -18.15 -1.97 7.18
C VAL A 171 -18.38 -3.48 7.21
N LEU A 172 -19.24 -3.96 6.31
CA LEU A 172 -19.56 -5.38 6.16
C LEU A 172 -19.56 -5.76 4.69
N ILE A 173 -18.95 -6.90 4.37
CA ILE A 173 -19.12 -7.57 3.08
C ILE A 173 -20.17 -8.67 3.24
N THR A 174 -21.16 -8.68 2.35
CA THR A 174 -22.21 -9.69 2.30
C THR A 174 -22.19 -10.44 0.99
N TYR A 175 -22.46 -11.74 1.03
CA TYR A 175 -22.76 -12.56 -0.14
C TYR A 175 -24.07 -12.09 -0.82
N ARG A 176 -24.31 -12.53 -2.07
CA ARG A 176 -25.52 -12.19 -2.84
C ARG A 176 -26.81 -12.58 -2.13
N ASN A 177 -26.74 -13.68 -1.37
CA ASN A 177 -27.80 -14.17 -0.49
C ASN A 177 -27.97 -13.36 0.82
N ARG A 178 -27.33 -12.20 0.94
CA ARG A 178 -27.33 -11.29 2.11
C ARG A 178 -26.71 -11.87 3.40
N ARG A 179 -26.05 -13.03 3.33
CA ARG A 179 -25.29 -13.55 4.47
C ARG A 179 -23.98 -12.80 4.61
N ARG A 180 -23.58 -12.56 5.85
CA ARG A 180 -22.28 -11.97 6.18
C ARG A 180 -21.15 -12.87 5.70
N ALA A 181 -20.17 -12.30 5.00
CA ALA A 181 -18.93 -12.99 4.69
C ALA A 181 -18.10 -13.21 5.96
N ARG A 182 -17.53 -14.41 6.11
CA ARG A 182 -16.73 -14.71 7.31
C ARG A 182 -15.42 -13.92 7.25
N SER A 183 -15.03 -13.31 8.36
CA SER A 183 -13.84 -12.45 8.44
C SER A 183 -12.53 -13.18 8.18
N ASP A 184 -12.50 -14.50 8.38
CA ASP A 184 -11.35 -15.39 8.14
C ASP A 184 -11.24 -15.88 6.69
N SER A 185 -12.21 -15.54 5.84
CA SER A 185 -12.19 -15.91 4.42
C SER A 185 -11.47 -14.86 3.58
N ASN A 186 -11.16 -15.18 2.33
CA ASN A 186 -10.45 -14.30 1.41
C ASN A 186 -11.39 -13.73 0.32
N ILE A 187 -10.93 -12.69 -0.36
CA ILE A 187 -11.69 -12.03 -1.41
C ILE A 187 -11.96 -12.96 -2.60
N GLY A 188 -11.04 -13.86 -2.93
CA GLY A 188 -11.20 -14.86 -3.98
C GLY A 188 -12.37 -15.80 -3.71
N ALA A 189 -12.55 -16.23 -2.46
CA ALA A 189 -13.69 -17.05 -2.05
C ALA A 189 -15.02 -16.28 -2.15
N ILE A 190 -15.02 -14.95 -1.98
CA ILE A 190 -16.22 -14.14 -2.22
C ILE A 190 -16.53 -14.04 -3.71
N ARG A 191 -15.53 -13.75 -4.54
CA ARG A 191 -15.67 -13.61 -6.00
C ARG A 191 -16.24 -14.88 -6.62
N LYS A 192 -15.63 -16.02 -6.32
CA LYS A 192 -16.10 -17.32 -6.78
C LYS A 192 -17.56 -17.59 -6.40
N HIS A 193 -17.96 -17.19 -5.20
CA HIS A 193 -19.34 -17.35 -4.73
C HIS A 193 -20.35 -16.45 -5.47
N TRP A 194 -19.85 -15.41 -6.14
CA TRP A 194 -20.63 -14.47 -6.94
C TRP A 194 -20.72 -14.88 -8.41
N ASP A 195 -19.67 -15.53 -8.93
CA ASP A 195 -19.57 -15.99 -10.32
C ASP A 195 -20.24 -17.37 -10.52
N ASP A 196 -20.24 -18.26 -9.51
CA ASP A 196 -20.84 -19.60 -9.57
C ASP A 196 -22.41 -19.59 -9.55
N THR A 197 -23.10 -18.49 -9.92
CA THR A 197 -24.58 -18.40 -9.89
C THR A 197 -25.18 -17.49 -10.96
#